data_AF-A0A967BPJ9-F1
#
_entry.id   AF-A0A967BPJ9-F1
#
_cell.length_a   1.000
_cell.length_b   1.000
_cell.length_c   1.000
_cell.angle_alpha   90.00
_cell.angle_beta   90.00
_cell.angle_gamma   90.00
#
_symmetry.space_group_name_H-M   'P 1'
#
loop_
_entity.id
_entity.type
_entity.pdbx_description
1 polymer ?
#
loop_
_entity_poly.entity_id
_entity_poly.type
_entity_poly.pdbx_seq_one_letter_code
_entity_poly.pdbx_strand_id
1 'polypeptide(L)'
;MNINIYEIRGHRVMLDEDLAKIYGVETRVLNQAIQRNKERFPEDFMFQLSDVELEGLMSQIMTSNIDRDRIKPLDKHNILRSQIVISRWGGRRYLPYAFTEHGAVMLATVLRSKRAVQMSIEVVKAFVQLRRAISSQEDVLKQLTDVRSYVLKRVNNTDREFRKVWSAIEKLSKPSEGGQIGFCIDEE
;
A
#
# COMPACT_ATOMS: atom_id res chain seq x y z
N MET A 1 16.31 -17.66 9.50
CA MET A 1 14.88 -18.00 9.33
C MET A 1 14.37 -17.08 8.26
N ASN A 2 14.03 -17.59 7.08
CA ASN A 2 13.70 -16.75 5.93
C ASN A 2 12.21 -16.47 5.94
N ILE A 3 11.86 -15.18 5.88
CA ILE A 3 10.48 -14.72 5.71
C ILE A 3 10.29 -14.58 4.20
N ASN A 4 9.44 -15.42 3.62
CA ASN A 4 9.08 -15.29 2.23
C ASN A 4 7.83 -14.41 2.14
N ILE A 5 7.95 -13.30 1.40
CA ILE A 5 6.85 -12.40 1.10
C ILE A 5 6.58 -12.52 -0.38
N TYR A 6 5.32 -12.76 -0.71
CA TYR A 6 4.86 -12.92 -2.08
C TYR A 6 3.90 -11.80 -2.43
N GLU A 7 3.80 -11.46 -3.71
CA GLU A 7 2.81 -10.51 -4.20
C GLU A 7 1.71 -11.27 -4.94
N ILE A 8 0.53 -11.34 -4.34
CA ILE A 8 -0.63 -12.07 -4.88
C ILE A 8 -1.84 -11.16 -4.78
N ARG A 9 -2.57 -11.00 -5.90
CA ARG A 9 -3.70 -10.05 -6.03
C ARG A 9 -3.33 -8.60 -5.61
N GLY A 10 -2.09 -8.17 -5.85
CA GLY A 10 -1.58 -6.84 -5.46
C GLY A 10 -1.36 -6.66 -3.95
N HIS A 11 -1.40 -7.74 -3.17
CA HIS A 11 -1.16 -7.72 -1.74
C HIS A 11 0.16 -8.43 -1.41
N ARG A 12 0.93 -7.86 -0.47
CA ARG A 12 2.05 -8.57 0.16
C ARG A 12 1.50 -9.62 1.11
N VAL A 13 1.76 -10.89 0.80
CA VAL A 13 1.21 -12.01 1.55
C VAL A 13 2.28 -13.01 2.00
N MET A 14 2.01 -13.67 3.11
CA MET A 14 2.78 -14.81 3.63
C MET A 14 1.91 -16.06 3.63
N LEU A 15 2.51 -17.23 3.38
CA LEU A 15 1.78 -18.50 3.41
C LEU A 15 1.62 -19.02 4.85
N ASP A 16 0.58 -19.82 5.07
CA ASP A 16 0.32 -20.50 6.34
C ASP A 16 1.54 -21.26 6.90
N GLU A 17 2.27 -21.96 6.04
CA GLU A 17 3.49 -22.70 6.43
C GLU A 17 4.61 -21.82 6.95
N ASP A 18 4.82 -20.65 6.34
CA ASP A 18 5.89 -19.74 6.74
C ASP A 18 5.52 -19.04 8.05
N LEU A 19 4.26 -18.64 8.21
CA LEU A 19 3.74 -18.09 9.46
C LEU A 19 3.74 -19.12 10.58
N ALA A 20 3.42 -20.38 10.29
CA ALA A 20 3.49 -21.47 11.26
C ALA A 20 4.92 -21.61 11.81
N LYS A 21 5.92 -21.63 10.91
CA LYS A 21 7.34 -21.61 11.31
C LYS A 21 7.63 -20.39 12.17
N ILE A 22 7.28 -19.18 11.73
CA ILE A 22 7.52 -17.89 12.43
C ILE A 22 6.91 -17.87 13.83
N TYR A 23 5.75 -18.47 14.02
CA TYR A 23 5.12 -18.56 15.33
C TYR A 23 5.56 -19.80 16.11
N GLY A 24 6.37 -20.68 15.53
CA GLY A 24 6.83 -21.91 16.18
C GLY A 24 5.67 -22.86 16.49
N VAL A 25 4.70 -22.95 15.57
CA VAL A 25 3.55 -23.85 15.66
C VAL A 25 3.49 -24.71 14.40
N GLU A 26 2.78 -25.83 14.47
CA GLU A 26 2.47 -26.61 13.27
C GLU A 26 1.41 -25.88 12.42
N THR A 27 1.51 -26.01 11.09
CA THR A 27 0.54 -25.43 10.15
C THR A 27 -0.89 -25.88 10.43
N ARG A 28 -1.08 -27.14 10.87
CA ARG A 28 -2.39 -27.66 11.27
C ARG A 28 -2.96 -26.93 12.49
N VAL A 29 -2.12 -26.64 13.48
CA VAL A 29 -2.52 -25.92 14.70
C VAL A 29 -2.86 -24.46 14.37
N LEU A 30 -2.09 -23.84 13.48
CA LEU A 30 -2.38 -22.50 12.96
C LEU A 30 -3.74 -22.46 12.27
N ASN A 31 -3.97 -23.37 11.31
CA ASN A 31 -5.24 -23.45 10.58
C ASN A 31 -6.41 -23.77 11.52
N GLN A 32 -6.23 -24.65 12.51
CA GLN A 32 -7.25 -24.92 13.51
C GLN A 32 -7.57 -23.69 14.38
N ALA A 33 -6.58 -22.89 14.75
CA ALA A 33 -6.76 -21.66 15.52
C ALA A 33 -7.59 -20.62 14.75
N ILE A 34 -7.35 -20.49 13.44
CA ILE A 34 -8.16 -19.66 12.54
C ILE A 34 -9.60 -20.16 12.49
N GLN A 35 -9.81 -21.46 12.26
CA GLN A 35 -11.16 -22.02 12.15
C GLN A 35 -12.00 -21.82 13.42
N ARG A 36 -11.34 -21.77 14.60
CA ARG A 36 -12.00 -21.46 15.88
C ARG A 36 -12.33 -19.97 16.05
N ASN A 37 -11.66 -19.08 15.31
CA ASN A 37 -11.74 -17.64 15.48
C ASN A 37 -12.03 -16.94 14.14
N LYS A 38 -12.84 -17.55 13.27
CA LYS A 38 -13.10 -17.04 11.90
C LYS A 38 -13.57 -15.59 11.87
N GLU A 39 -14.35 -15.17 12.85
CA GLU A 39 -14.84 -13.79 12.98
C GLU A 39 -13.71 -12.75 13.08
N ARG A 40 -12.49 -13.16 13.45
CA ARG A 40 -11.30 -12.30 13.52
C ARG A 40 -10.50 -12.23 12.21
N PHE A 41 -10.87 -13.03 11.21
CA PHE A 41 -10.16 -13.16 9.95
C PHE A 41 -11.10 -12.85 8.76
N PRO A 42 -11.36 -11.56 8.50
CA PRO A 42 -12.06 -11.13 7.30
C PRO A 42 -11.26 -11.42 6.01
N GLU A 43 -11.89 -11.30 4.84
CA GLU A 43 -11.30 -11.67 3.54
C GLU A 43 -10.06 -10.84 3.17
N ASP A 44 -9.92 -9.62 3.69
CA ASP A 44 -8.76 -8.75 3.51
C ASP A 44 -7.55 -9.17 4.39
N PHE A 45 -7.78 -10.01 5.41
CA PHE A 45 -6.72 -10.51 6.28
C PHE A 45 -6.12 -11.81 5.76
N MET A 46 -6.96 -12.66 5.16
CA MET A 46 -6.53 -13.92 4.60
C MET A 46 -7.46 -14.42 3.50
N PHE A 47 -6.90 -15.16 2.56
CA PHE A 47 -7.64 -15.85 1.51
C PHE A 47 -6.94 -17.16 1.14
N GLN A 48 -7.70 -18.10 0.59
CA GLN A 48 -7.13 -19.33 0.06
C GLN A 48 -6.64 -19.07 -1.37
N LEU A 49 -5.44 -19.56 -1.70
CA LEU A 49 -4.93 -19.49 -3.07
C LEU A 49 -5.76 -20.40 -3.98
N SER A 50 -5.98 -19.95 -5.22
CA SER A 50 -6.46 -20.80 -6.30
C SER A 50 -5.34 -21.68 -6.88
N ASP A 51 -5.71 -22.73 -7.62
CA ASP A 51 -4.74 -23.60 -8.29
C ASP A 51 -3.82 -22.81 -9.23
N VAL A 52 -4.38 -21.85 -9.98
CA VAL A 52 -3.61 -20.99 -10.91
C VAL A 52 -2.63 -20.08 -10.16
N GLU A 53 -3.04 -19.50 -9.04
CA GLU A 53 -2.15 -18.67 -8.21
C GLU A 53 -1.04 -19.48 -7.57
N LEU A 54 -1.34 -20.71 -7.15
CA LEU A 54 -0.35 -21.62 -6.59
C LEU A 54 0.66 -22.07 -7.66
N GLU A 55 0.21 -22.40 -8.87
CA GLU A 55 1.09 -22.73 -10.00
C GLU A 55 2.02 -21.56 -10.34
N GLY A 56 1.47 -20.34 -10.38
CA GLY A 56 2.25 -19.12 -10.57
C GLY A 56 3.31 -18.93 -9.48
N LEU A 57 2.94 -19.13 -8.22
CA LEU A 57 3.85 -19.02 -7.07
C LEU A 57 4.98 -20.05 -7.12
N MET A 58 4.65 -21.30 -7.45
CA MET A 58 5.62 -22.39 -7.59
C MET A 58 6.60 -22.11 -8.72
N SER A 59 6.13 -21.53 -9.84
CA SER A 59 7.01 -21.12 -10.93
C SER A 59 8.02 -20.05 -10.51
N GLN A 60 7.60 -19.08 -9.69
CA GLN A 60 8.49 -18.04 -9.14
C GLN A 60 9.54 -18.62 -8.19
N ILE A 61 9.14 -19.51 -7.28
CA ILE A 61 10.06 -20.17 -6.34
C ILE A 61 11.04 -21.09 -7.08
N MET A 62 10.58 -21.80 -8.12
CA MET A 62 11.42 -22.74 -8.86
C MET A 62 12.40 -22.00 -9.77
N THR A 63 11.97 -20.92 -10.44
CA THR A 63 12.86 -20.07 -11.26
C THR A 63 13.90 -19.33 -10.42
N SER A 64 13.63 -19.00 -9.16
CA SER A 64 14.61 -18.37 -8.26
C SER A 64 15.66 -19.35 -7.72
N ASN A 65 15.38 -20.66 -7.72
CA ASN A 65 16.27 -21.71 -7.18
C ASN A 65 17.06 -22.46 -8.26
N ILE A 66 16.83 -22.19 -9.55
CA ILE A 66 17.62 -22.81 -10.63
C ILE A 66 18.95 -22.05 -10.74
N ASP A 67 19.98 -22.65 -10.14
CA ASP A 67 21.38 -22.40 -10.52
C ASP A 67 21.49 -22.50 -12.05
N ARG A 68 21.81 -21.38 -12.71
CA ARG A 68 21.89 -21.27 -14.17
C ARG A 68 22.99 -22.14 -14.81
N ASP A 69 23.81 -22.83 -14.03
CA ASP A 69 25.02 -23.53 -14.51
C ASP A 69 24.89 -25.05 -14.74
N ARG A 70 23.69 -25.64 -14.67
CA ARG A 70 23.52 -27.10 -14.90
C ARG A 70 22.39 -27.50 -15.83
N ILE A 71 22.21 -26.82 -16.96
CA ILE A 71 21.35 -27.34 -18.04
C ILE A 71 22.22 -27.76 -19.22
N LYS A 72 22.43 -29.07 -19.38
CA LYS A 72 22.81 -29.67 -20.66
C LYS A 72 21.67 -29.44 -21.65
N PRO A 73 21.94 -29.08 -22.92
CA PRO A 73 20.92 -28.75 -23.89
C PRO A 73 20.28 -30.03 -24.43
N LEU A 74 19.43 -30.67 -23.65
CA LEU A 74 18.44 -31.60 -24.16
C LEU A 74 17.17 -31.44 -23.31
N ASP A 75 16.05 -31.31 -24.00
CA ASP A 75 14.69 -31.19 -23.44
C ASP A 75 14.20 -29.80 -23.04
N LYS A 76 14.44 -28.81 -23.92
CA LYS A 76 13.77 -27.49 -23.90
C LYS A 76 12.23 -27.58 -24.04
N HIS A 77 11.68 -28.75 -24.36
CA HIS A 77 10.24 -28.98 -24.54
C HIS A 77 9.50 -29.63 -23.36
N ASN A 78 10.15 -29.86 -22.21
CA ASN A 78 9.47 -30.48 -21.04
C ASN A 78 9.12 -29.52 -19.89
N ILE A 79 9.46 -28.23 -19.98
CA ILE A 79 9.22 -27.26 -18.89
C ILE A 79 7.73 -26.84 -18.81
N LEU A 80 6.92 -27.17 -19.82
CA LEU A 80 5.49 -26.86 -19.90
C LEU A 80 4.55 -28.05 -19.66
N ARG A 81 5.06 -29.20 -19.15
CA ARG A 81 4.21 -30.34 -18.80
C ARG A 81 4.52 -30.88 -17.41
N SER A 82 3.78 -30.40 -16.41
CA SER A 82 3.28 -31.32 -15.39
C SER A 82 2.11 -30.76 -14.57
N GLN A 83 0.98 -30.56 -15.23
CA GLN A 83 -0.32 -30.56 -14.53
C GLN A 83 -0.61 -31.91 -13.81
N ILE A 84 0.20 -32.93 -14.10
CA ILE A 84 0.14 -34.28 -13.50
C ILE A 84 0.95 -34.39 -12.21
N VAL A 85 2.01 -33.59 -11.99
CA VAL A 85 2.85 -33.71 -10.77
C VAL A 85 2.13 -33.22 -9.51
N ILE A 86 1.04 -32.48 -9.68
CA ILE A 86 0.19 -31.98 -8.58
C ILE A 86 -0.72 -33.08 -8.03
N SER A 87 -1.02 -34.11 -8.83
CA SER A 87 -1.96 -35.16 -8.44
C SER A 87 -1.32 -36.54 -8.53
N ARG A 88 -0.84 -37.00 -7.36
CA ARG A 88 -0.82 -38.39 -6.85
C ARG A 88 0.55 -38.66 -6.20
N TRP A 89 0.51 -38.97 -4.89
CA TRP A 89 1.62 -39.44 -4.04
C TRP A 89 2.53 -38.37 -3.39
N GLY A 90 1.95 -37.46 -2.61
CA GLY A 90 2.66 -36.87 -1.45
C GLY A 90 2.73 -35.35 -1.34
N GLY A 91 2.21 -34.59 -2.30
CA GLY A 91 2.16 -33.11 -2.24
C GLY A 91 1.14 -32.55 -1.24
N ARG A 92 1.20 -31.22 -1.00
CA ARG A 92 0.22 -30.44 -0.21
C ARG A 92 -1.19 -30.88 -0.59
N ARG A 93 -1.91 -31.51 0.35
CA ARG A 93 -3.27 -32.03 0.13
C ARG A 93 -4.35 -30.95 0.09
N TYR A 94 -3.98 -29.71 0.39
CA TYR A 94 -4.89 -28.56 0.44
C TYR A 94 -4.19 -27.32 -0.12
N LEU A 95 -4.97 -26.46 -0.78
CA LEU A 95 -4.52 -25.15 -1.22
C LEU A 95 -4.16 -24.32 0.02
N PRO A 96 -2.95 -23.73 0.07
CA PRO A 96 -2.50 -22.99 1.24
C PRO A 96 -3.28 -21.69 1.41
N TYR A 97 -3.37 -21.24 2.66
CA TYR A 97 -3.85 -19.90 2.95
C TYR A 97 -2.72 -18.88 2.78
N ALA A 98 -3.06 -17.75 2.19
CA ALA A 98 -2.23 -16.55 2.11
C ALA A 98 -2.77 -15.50 3.09
N PHE A 99 -1.85 -14.84 3.80
CA PHE A 99 -2.16 -13.87 4.84
C PHE A 99 -1.49 -12.55 4.55
N THR A 100 -2.24 -11.47 4.64
CA THR A 100 -1.67 -10.12 4.61
C THR A 100 -0.93 -9.82 5.91
N GLU A 101 -0.22 -8.69 5.96
CA GLU A 101 0.46 -8.24 7.19
C GLU A 101 -0.52 -8.12 8.37
N HIS A 102 -1.72 -7.64 8.12
CA HIS A 102 -2.78 -7.56 9.12
C HIS A 102 -3.21 -8.94 9.63
N GLY A 103 -3.39 -9.91 8.73
CA GLY A 103 -3.68 -11.30 9.08
C GLY A 103 -2.54 -11.96 9.86
N ALA A 104 -1.30 -11.70 9.46
CA ALA A 104 -0.11 -12.19 10.15
C ALA A 104 -0.03 -11.66 11.58
N VAL A 105 -0.33 -10.39 11.81
CA VAL A 105 -0.40 -9.79 13.15
C VAL A 105 -1.58 -10.35 13.95
N MET A 106 -2.75 -10.52 13.32
CA MET A 106 -3.93 -11.08 13.98
C MET A 106 -3.67 -12.47 14.54
N LEU A 107 -2.91 -13.31 13.83
CA LEU A 107 -2.48 -14.64 14.31
C LEU A 107 -1.77 -14.58 15.67
N ALA A 108 -0.99 -13.54 15.95
CA ALA A 108 -0.29 -13.40 17.23
C ALA A 108 -1.25 -13.27 18.43
N THR A 109 -2.50 -12.83 18.19
CA THR A 109 -3.53 -12.69 19.23
C THR A 109 -4.31 -13.99 19.48
N VAL A 110 -4.28 -14.91 18.53
CA VAL A 110 -5.09 -16.14 18.55
C VAL A 110 -4.24 -17.37 18.89
N LEU A 111 -2.96 -17.35 18.51
CA LEU A 111 -2.01 -18.41 18.81
C LEU A 111 -1.51 -18.33 20.25
N ARG A 112 -1.25 -19.51 20.85
CA ARG A 112 -0.76 -19.64 22.24
C ARG A 112 0.73 -19.92 22.36
N SER A 113 1.49 -19.89 21.27
CA SER A 113 2.93 -20.15 21.32
C SER A 113 3.69 -19.00 21.99
N LYS A 114 4.82 -19.30 22.63
CA LYS A 114 5.69 -18.27 23.25
C LYS A 114 6.06 -17.15 22.29
N ARG A 115 6.30 -17.49 21.01
CA ARG A 115 6.64 -16.54 19.95
C ARG A 115 5.46 -15.64 19.59
N ALA A 116 4.24 -16.20 19.48
CA ALA A 116 3.03 -15.42 19.21
C ALA A 116 2.69 -14.45 20.36
N VAL A 117 2.81 -14.92 21.60
CA VAL A 117 2.60 -14.08 22.80
C VAL A 117 3.61 -12.93 22.84
N GLN A 118 4.88 -13.20 22.59
CA GLN A 118 5.89 -12.14 22.54
C GLN A 118 5.61 -11.14 21.42
N MET A 119 5.27 -11.63 20.22
CA MET A 119 4.95 -10.78 19.08
C MET A 119 3.76 -9.86 19.36
N SER A 120 2.68 -10.37 19.97
CA SER A 120 1.51 -9.54 20.27
C SER A 120 1.82 -8.46 21.30
N ILE A 121 2.66 -8.76 22.31
CA ILE A 121 3.15 -7.75 23.25
C ILE A 121 3.93 -6.65 22.52
N GLU A 122 4.85 -7.01 21.63
CA GLU A 122 5.65 -6.04 20.88
C GLU A 122 4.80 -5.19 19.93
N VAL A 123 3.82 -5.78 19.25
CA VAL A 123 2.86 -5.04 18.41
C VAL A 123 2.06 -4.04 19.24
N VAL A 124 1.56 -4.44 20.41
CA VAL A 124 0.80 -3.53 21.30
C VAL A 124 1.69 -2.40 21.80
N LYS A 125 2.94 -2.68 22.20
CA LYS A 125 3.89 -1.64 22.61
C LYS A 125 4.16 -0.64 21.49
N ALA A 126 4.41 -1.14 20.27
CA ALA A 126 4.65 -0.30 19.11
C ALA A 126 3.44 0.61 18.82
N PHE A 127 2.21 0.07 18.90
CA PHE A 127 1.00 0.86 18.71
C PHE A 127 0.83 1.95 19.77
N VAL A 128 1.09 1.65 21.05
CA VAL A 128 1.03 2.65 22.12
C VAL A 128 2.08 3.75 21.92
N GLN A 129 3.30 3.38 21.51
CA GLN A 129 4.36 4.35 21.21
C GLN A 129 4.00 5.22 20.02
N LEU A 130 3.50 4.62 18.93
CA LEU A 130 3.04 5.35 17.75
C LEU A 130 1.91 6.32 18.11
N ARG A 131 0.92 5.87 18.88
CA ARG A 131 -0.17 6.72 19.34
C ARG A 131 0.36 7.92 20.14
N ARG A 132 1.30 7.70 21.07
CA ARG A 132 1.93 8.78 21.83
C ARG A 132 2.70 9.76 20.94
N ALA A 133 3.44 9.24 19.96
CA ALA A 133 4.18 10.06 19.00
C ALA A 133 3.23 10.95 18.16
N ILE A 134 2.11 10.41 17.70
CA ILE A 134 1.07 11.17 16.99
C ILE A 134 0.43 12.20 17.92
N SER A 135 0.14 11.84 19.18
CA SER A 135 -0.41 12.79 20.16
C SER A 135 0.56 13.90 20.54
N SER A 136 1.88 13.68 20.46
CA SER A 136 2.90 14.74 20.65
C SER A 136 3.03 15.72 19.47
N GLN A 137 2.22 15.54 18.42
CA GLN A 137 2.27 16.36 17.21
C GLN A 137 1.31 17.57 17.25
N GLU A 138 0.64 17.84 18.39
CA GLU A 138 -0.15 19.06 18.59
C GLU A 138 0.67 20.33 18.30
N ASP A 139 1.93 20.38 18.73
CA ASP A 139 2.77 21.56 18.54
C ASP A 139 3.23 21.73 17.09
N VAL A 140 3.49 20.63 16.38
CA VAL A 140 3.81 20.65 14.94
C VAL A 140 2.59 21.04 14.11
N LEU A 141 1.40 20.56 14.48
CA LEU A 141 0.14 20.94 13.85
C LEU A 141 -0.16 22.43 14.06
N LYS A 142 0.09 22.97 15.26
CA LYS A 142 -0.01 24.42 15.54
C LYS A 142 0.93 25.23 14.64
N GLN A 143 2.20 24.85 14.54
CA GLN A 143 3.16 25.55 13.67
C GLN A 143 2.73 25.53 12.20
N LEU A 144 2.21 24.41 11.69
CA LEU A 144 1.68 24.31 10.33
C LEU A 144 0.45 25.19 10.12
N THR A 145 -0.45 25.28 11.11
CA THR A 145 -1.61 26.19 11.04
C THR A 145 -1.19 27.66 11.03
N ASP A 146 -0.16 28.02 11.80
CA ASP A 146 0.37 29.39 11.84
C ASP A 146 0.98 29.78 10.50
N VAL A 147 1.85 28.93 9.94
CA VAL A 147 2.45 29.14 8.61
C VAL A 147 1.37 29.24 7.53
N ARG A 148 0.36 28.34 7.54
CA ARG A 148 -0.77 28.40 6.61
C ARG A 148 -1.53 29.71 6.71
N SER A 149 -1.79 30.20 7.93
CA SER A 149 -2.49 31.47 8.14
C SER A 149 -1.68 32.68 7.63
N TYR A 150 -0.35 32.65 7.80
CA TYR A 150 0.55 33.69 7.30
C TYR A 150 0.57 33.74 5.77
N VAL A 151 0.69 32.59 5.11
CA VAL A 151 0.67 32.49 3.65
C VAL A 151 -0.67 32.99 3.10
N LEU A 152 -1.80 32.58 3.69
CA LEU A 152 -3.13 33.04 3.27
C LEU A 152 -3.31 34.56 3.41
N LYS A 153 -2.82 35.15 4.52
CA LYS A 153 -2.81 36.61 4.69
C LYS A 153 -1.99 37.31 3.61
N ARG A 154 -0.83 36.74 3.24
CA ARG A 154 0.05 37.33 2.23
C ARG A 154 -0.56 37.25 0.83
N VAL A 155 -1.13 36.11 0.44
CA VAL A 155 -1.84 35.93 -0.83
C VAL A 155 -3.02 36.91 -0.95
N ASN A 156 -3.86 37.01 0.09
CA ASN A 156 -4.99 37.93 0.09
C ASN A 156 -4.57 39.41 -0.02
N ASN A 157 -3.44 39.77 0.61
CA ASN A 157 -2.92 41.12 0.51
C ASN A 157 -2.37 41.40 -0.90
N THR A 158 -1.63 40.46 -1.46
CA THR A 158 -1.14 40.53 -2.84
C THR A 158 -2.28 40.67 -3.84
N ASP A 159 -3.36 39.90 -3.70
CA ASP A 159 -4.57 40.02 -4.55
C ASP A 159 -5.27 41.37 -4.41
N ARG A 160 -5.25 41.96 -3.21
CA ARG A 160 -5.77 43.31 -2.99
C ARG A 160 -4.92 44.35 -3.71
N GLU A 161 -3.60 44.24 -3.62
CA GLU A 161 -2.69 45.16 -4.32
C GLU A 161 -2.78 44.99 -5.85
N PHE A 162 -2.87 43.75 -6.36
CA PHE A 162 -3.11 43.50 -7.78
C PHE A 162 -4.42 44.12 -8.26
N ARG A 163 -5.51 44.03 -7.47
CA ARG A 163 -6.79 44.67 -7.81
C ARG A 163 -6.67 46.19 -7.93
N LYS A 164 -5.89 46.84 -7.06
CA LYS A 164 -5.65 48.30 -7.16
C LYS A 164 -4.95 48.65 -8.47
N VAL A 165 -3.86 47.94 -8.78
CA VAL A 165 -3.09 48.14 -10.03
C VAL A 165 -3.97 47.86 -11.24
N TRP A 166 -4.73 46.77 -11.23
CA TRP A 166 -5.63 46.39 -12.32
C TRP A 166 -6.72 47.45 -12.54
N SER A 167 -7.32 47.97 -11.48
CA SER A 167 -8.30 49.05 -11.56
C SER A 167 -7.72 50.37 -12.11
N ALA A 168 -6.42 50.61 -11.88
CA ALA A 168 -5.73 51.77 -12.44
C ALA A 168 -5.44 51.59 -13.93
N ILE A 169 -5.00 50.40 -14.34
CA ILE A 169 -4.78 50.04 -15.76
C ILE A 169 -6.10 50.09 -16.53
N GLU A 170 -7.19 49.58 -15.96
CA GLU A 170 -8.51 49.60 -16.60
C GLU A 170 -9.03 51.03 -16.80
N LYS A 171 -8.78 51.93 -15.84
CA LYS A 171 -9.08 53.37 -16.00
C LYS A 171 -8.26 54.03 -17.11
N LEU A 172 -7.02 53.59 -17.31
CA LEU A 172 -6.13 54.09 -18.37
C LEU A 172 -6.40 53.44 -19.73
N SER A 173 -7.03 52.26 -19.75
CA SER A 173 -7.33 51.49 -20.96
C SER A 173 -8.70 51.81 -21.57
N LYS A 174 -9.57 52.56 -20.87
CA LYS A 174 -10.79 53.09 -21.49
C LYS A 174 -10.38 54.14 -22.54
N PRO A 175 -10.67 53.94 -23.84
CA PRO A 175 -10.41 55.00 -24.82
C PRO A 175 -11.28 56.21 -24.43
N SER A 176 -10.68 57.40 -24.41
CA SER A 176 -11.42 58.65 -24.31
C SER A 176 -12.50 58.64 -25.38
N GLU A 177 -13.76 58.92 -25.01
CA GLU A 177 -14.84 59.11 -25.98
C GLU A 177 -14.32 60.05 -27.08
N GLY A 178 -14.19 59.51 -28.29
CA GLY A 178 -13.56 60.22 -29.40
C GLY A 178 -14.37 61.46 -29.73
N GLY A 179 -13.85 62.64 -29.38
CA GLY A 179 -14.33 63.88 -29.94
C GLY A 179 -14.19 63.81 -31.45
N GLN A 180 -15.30 63.99 -32.19
CA GLN A 180 -15.30 64.13 -33.64
C GLN A 180 -14.33 65.26 -34.02
N ILE A 181 -13.18 64.91 -34.61
CA ILE A 181 -12.26 65.89 -35.20
C ILE A 181 -12.66 66.03 -36.67
N GLY A 182 -13.59 66.93 -36.94
CA GLY A 182 -13.94 67.38 -38.29
C GLY A 182 -13.74 68.90 -38.38
N PHE A 183 -13.02 69.37 -39.39
CA PHE A 183 -12.87 70.80 -39.67
C PHE A 183 -14.16 71.32 -40.33
N CYS A 184 -14.86 72.25 -39.68
CA CYS A 184 -15.85 73.11 -40.35
C CYS A 184 -15.08 74.17 -41.15
N ILE A 185 -15.18 74.11 -42.47
CA ILE A 185 -14.78 75.21 -43.35
C ILE A 185 -16.06 75.98 -43.63
N ASP A 186 -16.13 77.21 -43.13
CA ASP A 186 -17.06 78.22 -43.65
C ASP A 186 -16.21 79.42 -44.09
N GLU A 187 -16.22 79.66 -45.40
CA GLU A 187 -15.50 80.74 -46.09
C GLU A 187 -16.19 82.09 -45.87
N GLU A 188 -15.39 83.13 -45.61
CA GLU A 188 -15.34 84.37 -46.42
C GLU A 188 -14.11 85.22 -46.06
#